data_AF-A0A3B3QS73-F1
#
_entry.id   AF-A0A3B3QS73-F1
#
_cell.length_a   1.000
_cell.length_b   1.000
_cell.length_c   1.000
_cell.angle_alpha   90.00
_cell.angle_beta   90.00
_cell.angle_gamma   90.00
#
_symmetry.space_group_name_H-M   'P 1'
#
loop_
_entity.id
_entity.type
_entity.pdbx_description
1 polymer ?
#
loop_
_entity_poly.entity_id
_entity_poly.type
_entity_poly.pdbx_seq_one_letter_code
_entity_poly.pdbx_strand_id
1 'polypeptide(L)'
;MRWSRRFSRCCLFLISLMICSAAVPISVDKTKVRLPEEKAQEPPQSDTGLHYDRYLREVIDFLEKDQHFREKLHNTDMEDIKQGKLAKELDFVSHHVRTKLDELKRQEVGRLRTLIKAKQDIEGGKVDHQALLKQFEYLNHMNPHTFEVEDLDRLIKSATRDLENYDKERHEEFKKYEMMKEHERREHLKTLDDEGRKKEEEHYEEMKKKHADHPKINHPGSQDQLKEVWQEADGLDPEDFDPKTFFNLHDTNGDGYFDEQELESLFTKELEKIYDPANEEDDMVEMEEERLRMREHVMNEVDTNKDRLVSLDEFLVATKKKEFLEPESWETLEQNQAYTDEEMREFEEHLAREEKDLNQKTIDLQKQKEELERQQEQLNAQKLELQQAVEHMERLKSQRAEPPVDVQGERRR
;
A
#
# COMPACT_ATOMS: atom_id res chain seq x y z
N MET A 1 48.67 43.72 -51.98
CA MET A 1 48.13 42.73 -51.01
C MET A 1 47.35 43.36 -49.83
N ARG A 2 46.39 44.29 -50.07
CA ARG A 2 45.56 44.85 -48.97
C ARG A 2 44.05 44.91 -49.25
N TRP A 3 43.60 44.51 -50.44
CA TRP A 3 42.19 44.63 -50.83
C TRP A 3 41.41 43.30 -50.75
N SER A 4 42.08 42.14 -50.90
CA SER A 4 41.42 40.81 -50.78
C SER A 4 40.99 40.46 -49.34
N ARG A 5 41.71 40.90 -48.31
CA ARG A 5 41.36 40.63 -46.89
C ARG A 5 40.20 41.49 -46.35
N ARG A 6 39.89 42.62 -46.99
CA ARG A 6 38.77 43.49 -46.56
C ARG A 6 37.43 42.99 -47.07
N PHE A 7 37.39 42.45 -48.29
CA PHE A 7 36.17 41.90 -48.88
C PHE A 7 35.69 40.64 -48.15
N SER A 8 36.63 39.75 -47.78
CA SER A 8 36.31 38.53 -47.02
C SER A 8 35.78 38.81 -45.60
N ARG A 9 36.26 39.88 -44.94
CA ARG A 9 35.73 40.30 -43.63
C ARG A 9 34.35 40.96 -43.74
N CYS A 10 34.07 41.75 -44.79
CA CYS A 10 32.75 42.33 -44.99
C CYS A 10 31.68 41.27 -45.33
N CYS A 11 32.01 40.22 -46.09
CA CYS A 11 31.07 39.14 -46.38
C CYS A 11 30.71 38.32 -45.13
N LEU A 12 31.65 38.08 -44.21
CA LEU A 12 31.38 37.37 -42.96
C LEU A 12 30.52 38.20 -41.98
N PHE A 13 30.72 39.52 -41.93
CA PHE A 13 29.85 40.40 -41.12
C PHE A 13 28.42 40.47 -41.67
N LEU A 14 28.25 40.51 -43.00
CA LEU A 14 26.93 40.53 -43.63
C LEU A 14 26.16 39.21 -43.46
N ILE A 15 26.85 38.07 -43.43
CA ILE A 15 26.22 36.77 -43.12
C ILE A 15 25.82 36.68 -41.63
N SER A 16 26.62 37.23 -40.71
CA SER A 16 26.25 37.27 -39.28
C SER A 16 25.04 38.17 -39.01
N LEU A 17 24.89 39.28 -39.75
CA LEU A 17 23.74 40.18 -39.59
C LEU A 17 22.44 39.60 -40.16
N MET A 18 22.51 38.74 -41.17
CA MET A 18 21.33 38.08 -41.76
C MET A 18 20.82 36.88 -40.94
N ILE A 19 21.62 36.34 -40.00
CA ILE A 19 21.17 35.29 -39.07
C ILE A 19 20.43 35.90 -37.87
N CYS A 20 20.64 37.19 -37.55
CA CYS A 20 19.97 37.86 -36.43
C CYS A 20 18.56 38.39 -36.77
N SER A 21 18.13 38.38 -38.03
CA SER A 21 16.83 38.92 -38.47
C SER A 21 15.72 37.86 -38.65
N ALA A 22 16.00 36.59 -38.34
CA ALA A 22 15.00 35.50 -38.34
C ALA A 22 14.54 35.09 -36.93
N ALA A 23 14.71 35.95 -35.92
CA ALA A 23 14.10 35.77 -34.62
C ALA A 23 12.72 36.45 -34.60
N VAL A 24 11.67 35.66 -34.77
CA VAL A 24 10.28 36.10 -34.55
C VAL A 24 10.14 36.52 -33.08
N PRO A 25 9.56 37.69 -32.76
CA PRO A 25 9.36 38.09 -31.38
C PRO A 25 8.28 37.19 -30.76
N ILE A 26 8.68 36.32 -29.83
CA ILE A 26 7.74 35.60 -28.97
C ILE A 26 7.05 36.65 -28.09
N SER A 27 5.79 36.94 -28.37
CA SER A 27 4.91 37.66 -27.47
C SER A 27 4.79 36.88 -26.17
N VAL A 28 5.36 37.41 -25.09
CA VAL A 28 5.10 36.94 -23.73
C VAL A 28 3.65 37.27 -23.37
N ASP A 29 2.76 36.33 -23.65
CA ASP A 29 1.41 36.30 -23.11
C ASP A 29 1.50 36.05 -21.60
N LYS A 30 1.21 37.07 -20.79
CA LYS A 30 1.27 37.04 -19.32
C LYS A 30 0.01 36.41 -18.72
N THR A 31 -0.40 35.27 -19.27
CA THR A 31 -1.56 34.52 -18.78
C THR A 31 -1.31 33.01 -18.91
N LYS A 32 -0.23 32.54 -18.30
CA LYS A 32 -0.09 31.12 -17.92
C LYS A 32 0.23 31.05 -16.44
N VAL A 33 -0.80 30.70 -15.67
CA VAL A 33 -0.68 30.16 -14.31
C VAL A 33 0.38 29.06 -14.37
N ARG A 34 1.42 29.15 -13.53
CA ARG A 34 2.34 28.04 -13.30
C ARG A 34 1.50 26.90 -12.71
N LEU A 35 1.16 25.92 -13.52
CA LEU A 35 0.80 24.61 -13.02
C LEU A 35 1.99 24.10 -12.17
N PRO A 36 1.74 23.49 -11.00
CA PRO A 36 2.80 22.90 -10.21
C PRO A 36 3.62 21.96 -11.09
N GLU A 37 4.94 21.98 -10.94
CA GLU A 37 5.79 20.90 -11.45
C GLU A 37 5.24 19.59 -10.91
N GLU A 38 4.61 18.83 -11.81
CA GLU A 38 4.35 17.42 -11.62
C GLU A 38 5.72 16.79 -11.36
N LYS A 39 5.92 16.34 -10.12
CA LYS A 39 7.07 15.49 -9.81
C LYS A 39 7.04 14.38 -10.85
N ALA A 40 8.14 14.22 -11.57
CA ALA A 40 8.35 13.02 -12.37
C ALA A 40 7.94 11.83 -11.50
N GLN A 41 6.89 11.13 -11.92
CA GLN A 41 6.60 9.82 -11.36
C GLN A 41 7.89 9.02 -11.54
N GLU A 42 8.43 8.52 -10.43
CA GLU A 42 9.43 7.46 -10.49
C GLU A 42 8.86 6.36 -11.40
N PRO A 43 9.67 5.70 -12.24
CA PRO A 43 9.18 4.61 -13.09
C PRO A 43 8.36 3.63 -12.23
N PRO A 44 7.34 2.93 -12.77
CA PRO A 44 6.65 1.90 -11.99
C PRO A 44 7.70 0.91 -11.49
N GLN A 45 8.02 0.98 -10.20
CA GLN A 45 9.07 0.17 -9.60
C GLN A 45 8.37 -1.05 -9.03
N SER A 46 8.66 -2.23 -9.59
CA SER A 46 8.21 -3.59 -9.26
C SER A 46 7.81 -3.87 -7.80
N ASP A 47 6.76 -3.26 -7.26
CA ASP A 47 6.32 -3.33 -5.85
C ASP A 47 6.09 -4.79 -5.44
N THR A 48 6.83 -5.28 -4.43
CA THR A 48 6.71 -6.67 -3.96
C THR A 48 5.44 -6.89 -3.12
N GLY A 49 4.65 -5.83 -2.90
CA GLY A 49 3.42 -5.86 -2.11
C GLY A 49 3.66 -5.80 -0.59
N LEU A 50 4.91 -5.81 -0.14
CA LEU A 50 5.25 -5.72 1.28
C LEU A 50 5.16 -4.26 1.78
N HIS A 51 4.55 -4.05 2.95
CA HIS A 51 4.44 -2.72 3.58
C HIS A 51 5.78 -2.09 4.02
N TYR A 52 6.88 -2.82 3.91
CA TYR A 52 8.26 -2.39 4.15
C TYR A 52 9.18 -2.64 2.94
N ASP A 53 8.60 -2.93 1.77
CA ASP A 53 9.31 -3.17 0.51
C ASP A 53 10.34 -2.06 0.22
N ARG A 54 9.90 -0.81 0.30
CA ARG A 54 10.78 0.35 0.12
C ARG A 54 12.02 0.30 1.01
N TYR A 55 11.84 -0.06 2.29
CA TYR A 55 12.95 -0.17 3.23
C TYR A 55 13.88 -1.33 2.87
N LEU A 56 13.31 -2.47 2.48
CA LEU A 56 14.06 -3.64 2.00
C LEU A 56 14.93 -3.27 0.79
N ARG A 57 14.36 -2.62 -0.23
CA ARG A 57 15.10 -2.17 -1.43
C ARG A 57 16.18 -1.18 -1.10
N GLU A 58 15.88 -0.13 -0.33
CA GLU A 58 16.88 0.86 0.04
C GLU A 58 18.05 0.20 0.78
N VAL A 59 17.79 -0.79 1.65
CA VAL A 59 18.85 -1.57 2.32
C VAL A 59 19.67 -2.36 1.31
N ILE A 60 19.03 -3.10 0.39
CA ILE A 60 19.71 -3.92 -0.63
C ILE A 60 20.53 -3.04 -1.57
N ASP A 61 19.96 -1.97 -2.13
CA ASP A 61 20.61 -1.04 -3.06
C ASP A 61 21.90 -0.44 -2.46
N PHE A 62 21.90 -0.13 -1.16
CA PHE A 62 23.08 0.39 -0.50
C PHE A 62 24.10 -0.70 -0.16
N LEU A 63 23.65 -1.91 0.16
CA LEU A 63 24.53 -3.06 0.34
C LEU A 63 25.22 -3.46 -0.97
N GLU A 64 24.50 -3.44 -2.09
CA GLU A 64 25.06 -3.75 -3.40
C GLU A 64 26.13 -2.76 -3.85
N LYS A 65 26.15 -1.52 -3.35
CA LYS A 65 27.24 -0.56 -3.66
C LYS A 65 28.60 -1.03 -3.12
N ASP A 66 28.62 -1.93 -2.14
CA ASP A 66 29.83 -2.53 -1.62
C ASP A 66 30.24 -3.74 -2.48
N GLN A 67 31.45 -3.72 -3.04
CA GLN A 67 31.92 -4.76 -3.96
C GLN A 67 31.98 -6.15 -3.27
N HIS A 68 32.46 -6.21 -2.02
CA HIS A 68 32.57 -7.47 -1.29
C HIS A 68 31.19 -8.07 -1.05
N PHE A 69 30.24 -7.24 -0.59
CA PHE A 69 28.89 -7.70 -0.34
C PHE A 69 28.18 -8.13 -1.63
N ARG A 70 28.31 -7.37 -2.73
CA ARG A 70 27.72 -7.70 -4.03
C ARG A 70 28.20 -9.05 -4.56
N GLU A 71 29.50 -9.31 -4.50
CA GLU A 71 30.06 -10.59 -4.93
C GLU A 71 29.54 -11.75 -4.06
N LYS A 72 29.32 -11.52 -2.76
CA LYS A 72 28.70 -12.51 -1.88
C LYS A 72 27.23 -12.72 -2.18
N LEU A 73 26.48 -11.66 -2.46
CA LEU A 73 25.06 -11.74 -2.81
C LEU A 73 24.84 -12.60 -4.07
N HIS A 74 25.60 -12.36 -5.14
CA HIS A 74 25.44 -13.11 -6.40
C HIS A 74 25.93 -14.57 -6.35
N ASN A 75 26.86 -14.91 -5.45
CA ASN A 75 27.44 -16.25 -5.36
C ASN A 75 26.79 -17.13 -4.26
N THR A 76 25.81 -16.60 -3.52
CA THR A 76 25.16 -17.33 -2.43
C THR A 76 23.81 -17.83 -2.87
N ASP A 77 23.56 -19.12 -2.68
CA ASP A 77 22.26 -19.73 -2.97
C ASP A 77 21.15 -19.18 -2.07
N MET A 78 19.91 -19.18 -2.55
CA MET A 78 18.74 -18.68 -1.82
C MET A 78 18.59 -19.35 -0.45
N GLU A 79 18.79 -20.66 -0.36
CA GLU A 79 18.71 -21.41 0.91
C GLU A 79 19.77 -20.96 1.93
N ASP A 80 20.95 -20.59 1.45
CA ASP A 80 22.03 -20.07 2.28
C ASP A 80 21.76 -18.64 2.76
N ILE A 81 21.07 -17.85 1.94
CA ILE A 81 20.55 -16.52 2.30
C ILE A 81 19.49 -16.67 3.41
N LYS A 82 18.51 -17.57 3.26
CA LYS A 82 17.48 -17.88 4.27
C LYS A 82 18.06 -18.34 5.61
N GLN A 83 19.18 -19.06 5.57
CA GLN A 83 19.89 -19.53 6.77
C GLN A 83 20.68 -18.42 7.51
N GLY A 84 20.70 -17.20 6.98
CA GLY A 84 21.38 -16.05 7.60
C GLY A 84 22.90 -16.05 7.42
N LYS A 85 23.44 -16.79 6.44
CA LYS A 85 24.88 -16.75 6.11
C LYS A 85 25.27 -15.39 5.54
N LEU A 86 24.44 -14.82 4.68
CA LEU A 86 24.66 -13.52 4.06
C LEU A 86 24.69 -12.38 5.11
N ALA A 87 23.83 -12.45 6.14
CA ALA A 87 23.77 -11.42 7.16
C ALA A 87 25.11 -11.23 7.89
N LYS A 88 25.91 -12.30 8.05
CA LYS A 88 27.23 -12.24 8.71
C LYS A 88 28.28 -11.49 7.88
N GLU A 89 28.10 -11.39 6.57
CA GLU A 89 29.02 -10.65 5.70
C GLU A 89 28.91 -9.12 5.92
N LEU A 90 27.85 -8.67 6.61
CA LEU A 90 27.67 -7.27 7.00
C LEU A 90 28.80 -6.72 7.87
N ASP A 91 29.53 -7.57 8.59
CA ASP A 91 30.70 -7.18 9.40
C ASP A 91 31.91 -6.74 8.55
N PHE A 92 31.96 -7.13 7.28
CA PHE A 92 33.04 -6.78 6.36
C PHE A 92 32.70 -5.61 5.44
N VAL A 93 31.46 -5.10 5.51
CA VAL A 93 30.97 -3.99 4.70
C VAL A 93 31.65 -2.68 5.11
N SER A 94 31.92 -1.82 4.14
CA SER A 94 32.56 -0.53 4.36
C SER A 94 31.78 0.39 5.34
N HIS A 95 32.53 1.21 6.09
CA HIS A 95 31.96 2.12 7.09
C HIS A 95 30.91 3.09 6.51
N HIS A 96 31.09 3.53 5.26
CA HIS A 96 30.15 4.45 4.62
C HIS A 96 28.77 3.80 4.44
N VAL A 97 28.74 2.54 3.99
CA VAL A 97 27.50 1.77 3.84
C VAL A 97 26.88 1.51 5.22
N ARG A 98 27.66 1.08 6.22
CA ARG A 98 27.17 0.94 7.60
C ARG A 98 26.50 2.21 8.15
N THR A 99 27.14 3.37 7.96
CA THR A 99 26.58 4.67 8.39
C THR A 99 25.24 4.95 7.71
N LYS A 100 25.10 4.55 6.44
CA LYS A 100 23.86 4.75 5.69
C LYS A 100 22.77 3.78 6.13
N LEU A 101 23.09 2.52 6.38
CA LEU A 101 22.15 1.52 6.91
C LEU A 101 21.60 1.94 8.28
N ASP A 102 22.45 2.50 9.15
CA ASP A 102 22.02 3.10 10.41
C ASP A 102 21.01 4.25 10.20
N GLU A 103 21.21 5.06 9.17
CA GLU A 103 20.28 6.15 8.81
C GLU A 103 18.94 5.60 8.32
N LEU A 104 18.96 4.62 7.41
CA LEU A 104 17.76 3.96 6.88
C LEU A 104 16.95 3.33 8.02
N LYS A 105 17.62 2.62 8.93
CA LYS A 105 16.96 2.05 10.11
C LYS A 105 16.28 3.11 10.98
N ARG A 106 16.93 4.25 11.21
CA ARG A 106 16.33 5.36 11.99
C ARG A 106 15.11 5.95 11.31
N GLN A 107 15.16 6.09 9.98
CA GLN A 107 14.02 6.58 9.19
C GLN A 107 12.84 5.63 9.28
N GLU A 108 13.10 4.33 9.13
CA GLU A 108 12.06 3.31 9.18
C GLU A 108 11.45 3.19 10.59
N VAL A 109 12.26 3.18 11.64
CA VAL A 109 11.76 3.25 13.02
C VAL A 109 10.92 4.51 13.26
N GLY A 110 11.30 5.65 12.65
CA GLY A 110 10.52 6.88 12.69
C GLY A 110 9.15 6.75 12.01
N ARG A 111 9.10 6.11 10.84
CA ARG A 111 7.85 5.78 10.13
C ARG A 111 6.95 4.89 10.99
N LEU A 112 7.49 3.81 11.54
CA LEU A 112 6.77 2.88 12.41
C LEU A 112 6.18 3.55 13.65
N ARG A 113 6.95 4.43 14.32
CA ARG A 113 6.44 5.20 15.47
C ARG A 113 5.27 6.10 15.09
N THR A 114 5.28 6.67 13.88
CA THR A 114 4.20 7.52 13.39
C THR A 114 2.94 6.69 13.15
N LEU A 115 3.07 5.50 12.55
CA LEU A 115 1.96 4.56 12.35
C LEU A 115 1.37 4.09 13.68
N ILE A 116 2.22 3.71 14.64
CA ILE A 116 1.80 3.30 15.99
C ILE A 116 1.02 4.44 16.67
N LYS A 117 1.52 5.67 16.58
CA LYS A 117 0.85 6.83 17.15
C LYS A 117 -0.51 7.07 16.50
N ALA A 118 -0.59 7.01 15.17
CA ALA A 118 -1.86 7.18 14.46
C ALA A 118 -2.88 6.11 14.87
N LYS A 119 -2.46 4.84 14.98
CA LYS A 119 -3.30 3.75 15.46
C LYS A 119 -3.76 3.97 16.91
N GLN A 120 -2.88 4.46 17.77
CA GLN A 120 -3.21 4.78 19.16
C GLN A 120 -4.25 5.91 19.27
N ASP A 121 -4.14 6.94 18.42
CA ASP A 121 -5.07 8.06 18.38
C ASP A 121 -6.47 7.60 17.92
N ILE A 122 -6.55 6.64 16.99
CA ILE A 122 -7.81 6.02 16.52
C ILE A 122 -8.45 5.14 17.62
N GLU A 123 -7.65 4.30 18.28
CA GLU A 123 -8.13 3.33 19.28
C GLU A 123 -8.29 3.93 20.70
N GLY A 124 -8.24 5.26 20.83
CA GLY A 124 -8.54 5.96 22.09
C GLY A 124 -7.51 5.70 23.21
N GLY A 125 -6.25 5.42 22.86
CA GLY A 125 -5.13 5.40 23.82
C GLY A 125 -4.89 4.10 24.60
N LYS A 126 -5.71 3.04 24.42
CA LYS A 126 -5.57 1.75 25.13
C LYS A 126 -4.80 0.68 24.33
N VAL A 127 -3.86 1.08 23.49
CA VAL A 127 -3.13 0.12 22.63
C VAL A 127 -1.85 -0.34 23.31
N ASP A 128 -1.71 -1.66 23.43
CA ASP A 128 -0.48 -2.28 23.92
C ASP A 128 0.64 -2.04 22.90
N HIS A 129 1.54 -1.11 23.23
CA HIS A 129 2.68 -0.75 22.39
C HIS A 129 3.56 -1.96 22.10
N GLN A 130 3.64 -2.91 23.04
CA GLN A 130 4.47 -4.09 22.86
C GLN A 130 3.82 -5.09 21.90
N ALA A 131 2.49 -5.18 21.86
CA ALA A 131 1.78 -5.97 20.85
C ALA A 131 1.91 -5.36 19.45
N LEU A 132 1.88 -4.03 19.32
CA LEU A 132 2.11 -3.37 18.03
C LEU A 132 3.54 -3.50 17.53
N LEU A 133 4.53 -3.45 18.41
CA LEU A 133 5.93 -3.65 18.02
C LEU A 133 6.20 -5.08 17.54
N LYS A 134 5.42 -6.06 17.99
CA LYS A 134 5.45 -7.42 17.43
C LYS A 134 4.90 -7.48 16.00
N GLN A 135 4.12 -6.49 15.54
CA GLN A 135 3.66 -6.44 14.16
C GLN A 135 4.80 -6.12 13.18
N PHE A 136 5.92 -5.55 13.67
CA PHE A 136 7.09 -5.17 12.88
C PHE A 136 8.30 -6.06 13.20
N GLU A 137 8.17 -7.38 12.96
CA GLU A 137 9.20 -8.38 13.33
C GLU A 137 10.50 -8.29 12.53
N TYR A 138 10.48 -7.60 11.38
CA TYR A 138 11.60 -7.43 10.46
C TYR A 138 12.71 -6.49 10.97
N LEU A 139 12.51 -5.85 12.13
CA LEU A 139 13.47 -4.91 12.73
C LEU A 139 13.66 -5.14 14.23
N ASN A 140 14.88 -4.93 14.72
CA ASN A 140 15.15 -4.92 16.14
C ASN A 140 14.78 -3.56 16.76
N HIS A 141 13.57 -3.48 17.34
CA HIS A 141 13.05 -2.27 18.00
C HIS A 141 13.76 -1.93 19.32
N MET A 142 14.52 -2.86 19.91
CA MET A 142 15.31 -2.60 21.14
C MET A 142 16.58 -1.79 20.84
N ASN A 143 17.05 -1.81 19.59
CA ASN A 143 18.16 -1.00 19.11
C ASN A 143 17.71 -0.11 17.95
N PRO A 144 17.12 1.08 18.18
CA PRO A 144 16.57 1.90 17.12
C PRO A 144 17.60 2.68 16.29
N HIS A 145 18.90 2.62 16.63
CA HIS A 145 19.89 3.57 16.12
C HIS A 145 21.00 2.96 15.26
N THR A 146 21.26 1.66 15.41
CA THR A 146 22.33 0.96 14.69
C THR A 146 21.77 -0.26 13.98
N PHE A 147 22.11 -0.43 12.71
CA PHE A 147 21.73 -1.55 11.87
C PHE A 147 22.78 -2.66 12.01
N GLU A 148 22.37 -3.75 12.64
CA GLU A 148 23.23 -4.88 12.99
C GLU A 148 22.97 -6.09 12.09
N VAL A 149 23.85 -7.09 12.21
CA VAL A 149 23.70 -8.39 11.53
C VAL A 149 22.32 -9.01 11.80
N GLU A 150 21.83 -8.86 13.03
CA GLU A 150 20.51 -9.36 13.42
C GLU A 150 19.36 -8.65 12.68
N ASP A 151 19.50 -7.37 12.36
CA ASP A 151 18.48 -6.63 11.59
C ASP A 151 18.41 -7.13 10.15
N LEU A 152 19.56 -7.33 9.50
CA LEU A 152 19.60 -7.87 8.15
C LEU A 152 19.05 -9.30 8.09
N ASP A 153 19.40 -10.15 9.07
CA ASP A 153 18.87 -11.51 9.19
C ASP A 153 17.35 -11.53 9.38
N ARG A 154 16.81 -10.67 10.27
CA ARG A 154 15.37 -10.51 10.49
C ARG A 154 14.65 -9.97 9.26
N LEU A 155 15.23 -8.98 8.60
CA LEU A 155 14.67 -8.36 7.41
C LEU A 155 14.56 -9.37 6.27
N ILE A 156 15.63 -10.12 5.98
CA ILE A 156 15.63 -11.16 4.95
C ILE A 156 14.63 -12.26 5.31
N LYS A 157 14.64 -12.78 6.54
CA LYS A 157 13.72 -13.86 6.94
C LYS A 157 12.26 -13.44 6.90
N SER A 158 11.97 -12.22 7.34
CA SER A 158 10.61 -11.69 7.30
C SER A 158 10.19 -11.47 5.85
N ALA A 159 11.04 -10.86 5.01
CA ALA A 159 10.75 -10.68 3.60
C ALA A 159 10.50 -12.02 2.90
N THR A 160 11.36 -13.03 3.12
CA THR A 160 11.15 -14.37 2.55
C THR A 160 9.82 -14.99 3.02
N ARG A 161 9.55 -14.99 4.32
CA ARG A 161 8.32 -15.57 4.87
C ARG A 161 7.09 -14.84 4.36
N ASP A 162 7.11 -13.52 4.39
CA ASP A 162 5.96 -12.70 4.04
C ASP A 162 5.72 -12.78 2.53
N LEU A 163 6.76 -12.84 1.69
CA LEU A 163 6.64 -13.09 0.25
C LEU A 163 6.13 -14.49 -0.09
N GLU A 164 6.56 -15.52 0.65
CA GLU A 164 6.09 -16.90 0.48
C GLU A 164 4.62 -17.08 0.91
N ASN A 165 4.13 -16.26 1.84
CA ASN A 165 2.75 -16.31 2.32
C ASN A 165 1.87 -15.18 1.78
N TYR A 166 2.42 -14.25 0.98
CA TYR A 166 1.72 -13.05 0.52
C TYR A 166 0.42 -13.40 -0.19
N ASP A 167 0.53 -14.24 -1.22
CA ASP A 167 -0.60 -14.72 -2.01
C ASP A 167 -1.64 -15.41 -1.11
N LYS A 168 -1.19 -16.28 -0.21
CA LYS A 168 -2.06 -16.99 0.73
C LYS A 168 -2.83 -16.04 1.65
N GLU A 169 -2.15 -15.03 2.22
CA GLU A 169 -2.78 -14.03 3.07
C GLU A 169 -3.82 -13.22 2.30
N ARG A 170 -3.53 -12.87 1.03
CA ARG A 170 -4.47 -12.21 0.12
C ARG A 170 -5.72 -13.07 -0.15
N HIS A 171 -5.56 -14.35 -0.46
CA HIS A 171 -6.68 -15.30 -0.60
C HIS A 171 -7.51 -15.40 0.68
N GLU A 172 -6.87 -15.39 1.86
CA GLU A 172 -7.57 -15.39 3.14
C GLU A 172 -8.32 -14.08 3.43
N GLU A 173 -7.79 -12.93 3.01
CA GLU A 173 -8.46 -11.63 3.07
C GLU A 173 -9.67 -11.58 2.13
N PHE A 174 -9.51 -12.00 0.88
CA PHE A 174 -10.58 -12.09 -0.10
C PHE A 174 -11.70 -13.03 0.38
N LYS A 175 -11.34 -14.20 0.92
CA LYS A 175 -12.31 -15.11 1.53
C LYS A 175 -13.14 -14.43 2.63
N LYS A 176 -12.49 -13.65 3.51
CA LYS A 176 -13.20 -12.90 4.57
C LYS A 176 -14.10 -11.81 3.98
N TYR A 177 -13.64 -11.13 2.93
CA TYR A 177 -14.43 -10.14 2.22
C TYR A 177 -15.72 -10.76 1.67
N GLU A 178 -15.62 -11.87 0.97
CA GLU A 178 -16.76 -12.60 0.39
C GLU A 178 -17.74 -13.12 1.48
N MET A 179 -17.20 -13.66 2.58
CA MET A 179 -18.03 -14.06 3.73
C MET A 179 -18.72 -12.86 4.39
N MET A 180 -18.05 -11.70 4.48
CA MET A 180 -18.62 -10.49 5.05
C MET A 180 -19.76 -9.94 4.17
N LYS A 181 -19.53 -9.87 2.85
CA LYS A 181 -20.51 -9.45 1.85
C LYS A 181 -21.79 -10.30 1.91
N GLU A 182 -21.65 -11.63 1.95
CA GLU A 182 -22.79 -12.53 2.10
C GLU A 182 -23.48 -12.39 3.47
N HIS A 183 -22.72 -12.20 4.56
CA HIS A 183 -23.30 -11.98 5.89
C HIS A 183 -24.16 -10.72 5.92
N GLU A 184 -23.66 -9.60 5.39
CA GLU A 184 -24.40 -8.34 5.32
C GLU A 184 -25.67 -8.49 4.48
N ARG A 185 -25.60 -9.21 3.35
CA ARG A 185 -26.77 -9.54 2.53
C ARG A 185 -27.81 -10.32 3.34
N ARG A 186 -27.39 -11.36 4.08
CA ARG A 186 -28.28 -12.17 4.93
C ARG A 186 -28.92 -11.35 6.05
N GLU A 187 -28.15 -10.49 6.71
CA GLU A 187 -28.68 -9.58 7.73
C GLU A 187 -29.67 -8.58 7.12
N HIS A 188 -29.36 -8.01 5.95
CA HIS A 188 -30.27 -7.12 5.24
C HIS A 188 -31.61 -7.79 4.93
N LEU A 189 -31.58 -9.02 4.38
CA LEU A 189 -32.78 -9.81 4.07
C LEU A 189 -33.63 -10.15 5.32
N LYS A 190 -33.02 -10.20 6.52
CA LYS A 190 -33.74 -10.39 7.79
C LYS A 190 -34.50 -9.12 8.23
N THR A 191 -34.04 -7.94 7.82
CA THR A 191 -34.71 -6.66 8.14
C THR A 191 -35.93 -6.37 7.27
N LEU A 192 -36.00 -6.99 6.09
CA LEU A 192 -37.07 -6.80 5.10
C LEU A 192 -38.31 -7.68 5.38
N ASP A 193 -39.46 -7.23 4.87
CA ASP A 193 -40.70 -8.01 4.84
C ASP A 193 -40.67 -9.06 3.72
N ASP A 194 -41.68 -9.93 3.65
CA ASP A 194 -41.68 -11.04 2.68
C ASP A 194 -41.74 -10.57 1.21
N GLU A 195 -42.39 -9.43 0.93
CA GLU A 195 -42.41 -8.84 -0.42
C GLU A 195 -41.06 -8.21 -0.78
N GLY A 196 -40.45 -7.46 0.16
CA GLY A 196 -39.12 -6.88 -0.01
C GLY A 196 -38.05 -7.94 -0.19
N ARG A 197 -38.06 -9.00 0.64
CA ARG A 197 -37.10 -10.12 0.54
C ARG A 197 -37.13 -10.76 -0.83
N LYS A 198 -38.33 -11.03 -1.37
CA LYS A 198 -38.48 -11.62 -2.69
C LYS A 198 -37.94 -10.71 -3.81
N LYS A 199 -38.20 -9.40 -3.75
CA LYS A 199 -37.67 -8.45 -4.73
C LYS A 199 -36.15 -8.37 -4.69
N GLU A 200 -35.57 -8.37 -3.51
CA GLU A 200 -34.12 -8.32 -3.33
C GLU A 200 -33.45 -9.60 -3.83
N GLU A 201 -34.04 -10.77 -3.56
CA GLU A 201 -33.56 -12.05 -4.11
C GLU A 201 -33.67 -12.09 -5.64
N GLU A 202 -34.77 -11.59 -6.22
CA GLU A 202 -34.93 -11.48 -7.68
C GLU A 202 -33.90 -10.52 -8.30
N HIS A 203 -33.63 -9.39 -7.65
CA HIS A 203 -32.61 -8.43 -8.07
C HIS A 203 -31.21 -9.07 -8.03
N TYR A 204 -30.86 -9.73 -6.93
CA TYR A 204 -29.58 -10.41 -6.78
C TYR A 204 -29.35 -11.48 -7.87
N GLU A 205 -30.35 -12.29 -8.16
CA GLU A 205 -30.30 -13.28 -9.25
C GLU A 205 -30.21 -12.64 -10.64
N GLU A 206 -30.79 -11.46 -10.83
CA GLU A 206 -30.62 -10.68 -12.07
C GLU A 206 -29.19 -10.16 -12.20
N MET A 207 -28.63 -9.59 -11.14
CA MET A 207 -27.25 -9.08 -11.13
C MET A 207 -26.24 -10.20 -11.38
N LYS A 208 -26.41 -11.36 -10.73
CA LYS A 208 -25.57 -12.53 -10.99
C LYS A 208 -25.62 -12.98 -12.45
N LYS A 209 -26.81 -12.99 -13.06
CA LYS A 209 -26.95 -13.36 -14.48
C LYS A 209 -26.33 -12.35 -15.43
N LYS A 210 -26.40 -11.06 -15.10
CA LYS A 210 -25.74 -10.00 -15.90
C LYS A 210 -24.23 -10.19 -15.86
N HIS A 211 -23.67 -10.38 -14.66
CA HIS A 211 -22.25 -10.63 -14.48
C HIS A 211 -21.78 -11.90 -15.23
N ALA A 212 -22.57 -12.98 -15.16
CA ALA A 212 -22.28 -14.23 -15.87
C ALA A 212 -22.36 -14.12 -17.42
N ASP A 213 -23.05 -13.09 -17.95
CA ASP A 213 -23.23 -12.88 -19.39
C ASP A 213 -22.08 -12.03 -19.96
N HIS A 214 -20.88 -12.61 -19.95
CA HIS A 214 -19.67 -11.99 -20.47
C HIS A 214 -19.10 -12.74 -21.68
N PRO A 215 -18.33 -12.08 -22.56
CA PRO A 215 -17.56 -12.78 -23.60
C PRO A 215 -16.65 -13.85 -23.00
N LYS A 216 -16.45 -14.95 -23.72
CA LYS A 216 -15.53 -16.00 -23.26
C LYS A 216 -14.13 -15.42 -23.07
N ILE A 217 -13.59 -15.59 -21.87
CA ILE A 217 -12.21 -15.24 -21.56
C ILE A 217 -11.26 -16.35 -21.96
N ASN A 218 -10.05 -15.94 -22.34
CA ASN A 218 -8.98 -16.85 -22.67
C ASN A 218 -8.31 -17.39 -21.39
N HIS A 219 -7.62 -18.51 -21.52
CA HIS A 219 -6.83 -19.05 -20.44
C HIS A 219 -5.58 -18.18 -20.21
N PRO A 220 -5.23 -17.83 -18.96
CA PRO A 220 -4.08 -16.98 -18.67
C PRO A 220 -2.78 -17.57 -19.22
N GLY A 221 -1.98 -16.77 -19.93
CA GLY A 221 -0.71 -17.21 -20.51
C GLY A 221 -0.85 -18.09 -21.77
N SER A 222 -2.07 -18.32 -22.27
CA SER A 222 -2.30 -19.10 -23.50
C SER A 222 -1.99 -18.32 -24.77
N GLN A 223 -1.82 -19.04 -25.89
CA GLN A 223 -1.56 -18.41 -27.18
C GLN A 223 -2.64 -17.40 -27.59
N ASP A 224 -3.92 -17.74 -27.36
CA ASP A 224 -5.05 -16.89 -27.75
C ASP A 224 -5.04 -15.58 -26.94
N GLN A 225 -4.79 -15.66 -25.62
CA GLN A 225 -4.69 -14.48 -24.76
C GLN A 225 -3.53 -13.57 -25.18
N LEU A 226 -2.34 -14.12 -25.43
CA LEU A 226 -1.18 -13.30 -25.82
C LEU A 226 -1.35 -12.69 -27.21
N LYS A 227 -1.98 -13.39 -28.14
CA LYS A 227 -2.31 -12.84 -29.47
C LYS A 227 -3.33 -11.72 -29.40
N GLU A 228 -4.28 -11.82 -28.48
CA GLU A 228 -5.25 -10.75 -28.26
C GLU A 228 -4.57 -9.49 -27.71
N VAL A 229 -3.71 -9.63 -26.70
CA VAL A 229 -2.91 -8.51 -26.19
C VAL A 229 -2.06 -7.90 -27.32
N TRP A 230 -1.39 -8.73 -28.12
CA TRP A 230 -0.62 -8.30 -29.29
C TRP A 230 -1.44 -7.52 -30.33
N GLN A 231 -2.72 -7.88 -30.49
CA GLN A 231 -3.60 -7.19 -31.42
C GLN A 231 -4.15 -5.89 -30.84
N GLU A 232 -4.66 -5.94 -29.61
CA GLU A 232 -5.43 -4.86 -29.01
C GLU A 232 -4.55 -3.82 -28.31
N ALA A 233 -3.53 -4.26 -27.57
CA ALA A 233 -2.62 -3.37 -26.86
C ALA A 233 -1.51 -2.87 -27.79
N ASP A 234 -0.90 -3.76 -28.59
CA ASP A 234 0.25 -3.39 -29.44
C ASP A 234 -0.15 -2.94 -30.85
N GLY A 235 -1.37 -3.25 -31.29
CA GLY A 235 -1.85 -2.90 -32.63
C GLY A 235 -1.16 -3.68 -33.74
N LEU A 236 -0.65 -4.88 -33.45
CA LEU A 236 0.08 -5.74 -34.37
C LEU A 236 -0.81 -6.86 -34.93
N ASP A 237 -0.41 -7.45 -36.05
CA ASP A 237 -1.19 -8.52 -36.69
C ASP A 237 -1.04 -9.84 -35.91
N PRO A 238 -2.15 -10.51 -35.50
CA PRO A 238 -2.11 -11.81 -34.83
C PRO A 238 -1.39 -12.92 -35.59
N GLU A 239 -1.33 -12.84 -36.94
CA GLU A 239 -0.67 -13.83 -37.78
C GLU A 239 0.86 -13.72 -37.71
N ASP A 240 1.38 -12.54 -37.38
CA ASP A 240 2.82 -12.26 -37.22
C ASP A 240 3.29 -12.44 -35.77
N PHE A 241 2.48 -13.08 -34.92
CA PHE A 241 2.80 -13.29 -33.51
C PHE A 241 4.10 -14.07 -33.32
N ASP A 242 5.07 -13.43 -32.65
CA ASP A 242 6.34 -14.02 -32.28
C ASP A 242 6.54 -13.89 -30.75
N PRO A 243 6.60 -15.01 -30.00
CA PRO A 243 6.74 -14.99 -28.55
C PRO A 243 7.94 -14.17 -28.06
N LYS A 244 9.07 -14.24 -28.78
CA LYS A 244 10.26 -13.49 -28.37
C LYS A 244 10.04 -11.98 -28.51
N THR A 245 9.42 -11.54 -29.59
CA THR A 245 9.11 -10.12 -29.79
C THR A 245 8.06 -9.65 -28.79
N PHE A 246 7.04 -10.46 -28.53
CA PHE A 246 6.04 -10.21 -27.50
C PHE A 246 6.69 -10.00 -26.13
N PHE A 247 7.62 -10.88 -25.74
CA PHE A 247 8.37 -10.78 -24.49
C PHE A 247 9.08 -9.44 -24.35
N ASN A 248 9.90 -9.06 -25.34
CA ASN A 248 10.66 -7.81 -25.27
C ASN A 248 9.79 -6.55 -25.34
N LEU A 249 8.55 -6.66 -25.84
CA LEU A 249 7.63 -5.53 -25.94
C LEU A 249 6.95 -5.23 -24.60
N HIS A 250 6.72 -6.26 -23.80
CA HIS A 250 6.05 -6.16 -22.49
C HIS A 250 7.03 -6.18 -21.31
N ASP A 251 8.33 -6.38 -21.56
CA ASP A 251 9.41 -6.12 -20.61
C ASP A 251 9.56 -4.60 -20.52
N THR A 252 8.73 -4.00 -19.67
CA THR A 252 8.54 -2.55 -19.60
C THR A 252 9.77 -1.86 -19.03
N ASN A 253 10.50 -2.54 -18.14
CA ASN A 253 11.67 -2.02 -17.45
C ASN A 253 12.99 -2.37 -18.20
N GLY A 254 12.94 -3.32 -19.14
CA GLY A 254 14.06 -3.74 -19.99
C GLY A 254 15.11 -4.59 -19.28
N ASP A 255 14.76 -5.27 -18.19
CA ASP A 255 15.68 -6.08 -17.39
C ASP A 255 15.83 -7.53 -17.89
N GLY A 256 15.02 -7.92 -18.87
CA GLY A 256 15.04 -9.24 -19.50
C GLY A 256 14.22 -10.30 -18.77
N TYR A 257 13.39 -9.91 -17.82
CA TYR A 257 12.47 -10.78 -17.08
C TYR A 257 11.04 -10.21 -17.18
N PHE A 258 10.04 -11.07 -16.97
CA PHE A 258 8.72 -10.62 -16.58
C PHE A 258 8.57 -10.75 -15.08
N ASP A 259 8.34 -9.63 -14.41
CA ASP A 259 7.90 -9.63 -13.02
C ASP A 259 6.39 -9.85 -12.90
N GLU A 260 5.90 -9.89 -11.66
CA GLU A 260 4.48 -10.10 -11.37
C GLU A 260 3.59 -8.99 -11.92
N GLN A 261 4.04 -7.74 -11.88
CA GLN A 261 3.26 -6.60 -12.35
C GLN A 261 3.16 -6.61 -13.87
N GLU A 262 4.24 -6.96 -14.55
CA GLU A 262 4.29 -7.11 -15.99
C GLU A 262 3.35 -8.23 -16.44
N LEU A 263 3.36 -9.40 -15.77
CA LEU A 263 2.39 -10.46 -16.05
C LEU A 263 0.96 -10.03 -15.77
N GLU A 264 0.69 -9.41 -14.61
CA GLU A 264 -0.63 -8.91 -14.25
C GLU A 264 -1.19 -7.93 -15.29
N SER A 265 -0.33 -7.08 -15.87
CA SER A 265 -0.72 -6.13 -16.90
C SER A 265 -1.30 -6.81 -18.15
N LEU A 266 -0.79 -8.01 -18.50
CA LEU A 266 -1.27 -8.80 -19.64
C LEU A 266 -2.70 -9.29 -19.46
N PHE A 267 -3.16 -9.45 -18.22
CA PHE A 267 -4.50 -9.96 -17.91
C PHE A 267 -5.56 -8.87 -17.92
N THR A 268 -5.17 -7.59 -17.87
CA THR A 268 -6.10 -6.45 -17.79
C THR A 268 -7.16 -6.51 -18.89
N LYS A 269 -6.77 -6.79 -20.14
CA LYS A 269 -7.70 -6.87 -21.28
C LYS A 269 -8.69 -8.03 -21.18
N GLU A 270 -8.26 -9.16 -20.61
CA GLU A 270 -9.16 -10.30 -20.37
C GLU A 270 -10.15 -9.99 -19.24
N LEU A 271 -9.69 -9.34 -18.17
CA LEU A 271 -10.53 -8.99 -17.03
C LEU A 271 -11.56 -7.89 -17.35
N GLU A 272 -11.19 -6.92 -18.20
CA GLU A 272 -12.11 -5.87 -18.71
C GLU A 272 -13.31 -6.44 -19.49
N LYS A 273 -13.27 -7.71 -19.93
CA LYS A 273 -14.43 -8.37 -20.55
C LYS A 273 -15.49 -8.79 -19.53
N ILE A 274 -15.08 -9.01 -18.28
CA ILE A 274 -15.94 -9.51 -17.19
C ILE A 274 -16.32 -8.37 -16.25
N TYR A 275 -15.37 -7.50 -15.91
CA TYR A 275 -15.54 -6.48 -14.89
C TYR A 275 -15.46 -5.08 -15.49
N ASP A 276 -16.53 -4.30 -15.37
CA ASP A 276 -16.55 -2.87 -15.67
C ASP A 276 -16.82 -2.06 -14.39
N PRO A 277 -15.92 -1.15 -13.98
CA PRO A 277 -16.14 -0.27 -12.82
C PRO A 277 -17.41 0.60 -12.89
N ALA A 278 -18.01 0.76 -14.08
CA ALA A 278 -19.25 1.51 -14.27
C ALA A 278 -20.52 0.69 -13.97
N ASN A 279 -20.40 -0.64 -13.90
CA ASN A 279 -21.50 -1.55 -13.61
C ASN A 279 -21.61 -1.78 -12.10
N GLU A 280 -22.82 -2.02 -11.60
CA GLU A 280 -23.06 -2.26 -10.16
C GLU A 280 -22.88 -3.73 -9.79
N GLU A 281 -23.07 -4.62 -10.76
CA GLU A 281 -22.88 -6.07 -10.64
C GLU A 281 -21.41 -6.47 -10.52
N ASP A 282 -20.49 -5.62 -10.98
CA ASP A 282 -19.08 -5.95 -11.14
C ASP A 282 -18.28 -5.47 -9.93
N ASP A 283 -17.72 -6.43 -9.20
CA ASP A 283 -16.93 -6.16 -8.02
C ASP A 283 -15.44 -6.01 -8.36
N MET A 284 -14.90 -4.81 -8.17
CA MET A 284 -13.49 -4.52 -8.44
C MET A 284 -12.54 -5.29 -7.51
N VAL A 285 -13.00 -5.73 -6.33
CA VAL A 285 -12.22 -6.58 -5.43
C VAL A 285 -12.13 -8.00 -5.99
N GLU A 286 -13.23 -8.52 -6.55
CA GLU A 286 -13.23 -9.82 -7.24
C GLU A 286 -12.34 -9.77 -8.49
N MET A 287 -12.36 -8.68 -9.26
CA MET A 287 -11.47 -8.49 -10.41
C MET A 287 -9.99 -8.58 -10.02
N GLU A 288 -9.62 -7.91 -8.93
CA GLU A 288 -8.24 -7.93 -8.40
C GLU A 288 -7.82 -9.34 -8.00
N GLU A 289 -8.70 -10.06 -7.30
CA GLU A 289 -8.44 -11.43 -6.90
C GLU A 289 -8.31 -12.36 -8.11
N GLU A 290 -9.16 -12.21 -9.12
CA GLU A 290 -9.07 -12.96 -10.37
C GLU A 290 -7.73 -12.69 -11.05
N ARG A 291 -7.25 -11.43 -11.06
CA ARG A 291 -5.92 -11.07 -11.58
C ARG A 291 -4.80 -11.82 -10.86
N LEU A 292 -4.87 -11.89 -9.53
CA LEU A 292 -3.89 -12.63 -8.72
C LEU A 292 -3.93 -14.14 -8.99
N ARG A 293 -5.13 -14.73 -9.14
CA ARG A 293 -5.29 -16.14 -9.54
C ARG A 293 -4.68 -16.43 -10.91
N MET A 294 -4.91 -15.55 -11.89
CA MET A 294 -4.31 -15.65 -13.23
C MET A 294 -2.78 -15.59 -13.15
N ARG A 295 -2.22 -14.62 -12.41
CA ARG A 295 -0.78 -14.48 -12.19
C ARG A 295 -0.19 -15.72 -11.51
N GLU A 296 -0.78 -16.19 -10.42
CA GLU A 296 -0.30 -17.38 -9.70
C GLU A 296 -0.32 -18.62 -10.58
N HIS A 297 -1.37 -18.78 -11.38
CA HIS A 297 -1.47 -19.87 -12.32
C HIS A 297 -0.30 -19.83 -13.33
N VAL A 298 -0.10 -18.68 -14.00
CA VAL A 298 0.99 -18.52 -14.99
C VAL A 298 2.37 -18.70 -14.34
N MET A 299 2.61 -18.11 -13.18
CA MET A 299 3.87 -18.29 -12.45
C MET A 299 4.14 -19.76 -12.13
N ASN A 300 3.15 -20.49 -11.61
CA ASN A 300 3.31 -21.92 -11.29
C ASN A 300 3.61 -22.79 -12.52
N GLU A 301 3.16 -22.39 -13.71
CA GLU A 301 3.40 -23.14 -14.94
C GLU A 301 4.71 -22.78 -15.65
N VAL A 302 5.14 -21.52 -15.57
CA VAL A 302 6.25 -20.98 -16.36
C VAL A 302 7.52 -20.84 -15.54
N ASP A 303 7.44 -20.24 -14.34
CA ASP A 303 8.57 -20.03 -13.44
C ASP A 303 9.02 -21.39 -12.86
N THR A 304 10.11 -21.91 -13.40
CA THR A 304 10.60 -23.25 -13.04
C THR A 304 11.57 -23.20 -11.86
N ASN A 305 12.30 -22.10 -11.71
CA ASN A 305 13.29 -21.94 -10.64
C ASN A 305 12.72 -21.32 -9.35
N LYS A 306 11.46 -20.85 -9.40
CA LYS A 306 10.69 -20.24 -8.30
C LYS A 306 11.34 -18.98 -7.75
N ASP A 307 11.93 -18.17 -8.61
CA ASP A 307 12.49 -16.87 -8.23
C ASP A 307 11.49 -15.71 -8.39
N ARG A 308 10.24 -16.01 -8.78
CA ARG A 308 9.15 -15.04 -9.02
C ARG A 308 9.43 -14.11 -10.20
N LEU A 309 10.33 -14.50 -11.09
CA LEU A 309 10.63 -13.80 -12.34
C LEU A 309 10.56 -14.82 -13.48
N VAL A 310 9.93 -14.45 -14.58
CA VAL A 310 9.90 -15.31 -15.77
C VAL A 310 10.99 -14.84 -16.72
N SER A 311 12.01 -15.66 -16.90
CA SER A 311 13.05 -15.40 -17.90
C SER A 311 12.53 -15.64 -19.32
N LEU A 312 13.17 -15.01 -20.31
CA LEU A 312 12.87 -15.27 -21.72
C LEU A 312 12.96 -16.76 -22.08
N ASP A 313 13.93 -17.49 -21.52
CA ASP A 313 14.11 -18.91 -21.81
C ASP A 313 12.96 -19.75 -21.25
N GLU A 314 12.49 -19.47 -20.03
CA GLU A 314 11.33 -20.13 -19.43
C GLU A 314 10.06 -19.85 -20.23
N PHE A 315 9.84 -18.58 -20.60
CA PHE A 315 8.72 -18.17 -21.44
C PHE A 315 8.72 -18.91 -22.79
N LEU A 316 9.87 -18.97 -23.48
CA LEU A 316 10.00 -19.68 -24.75
C LEU A 316 9.86 -21.21 -24.63
N VAL A 317 10.12 -21.78 -23.45
CA VAL A 317 9.84 -23.19 -23.18
C VAL A 317 8.34 -23.38 -22.95
N ALA A 318 7.69 -22.49 -22.19
CA ALA A 318 6.26 -22.54 -21.92
C ALA A 318 5.43 -22.44 -23.21
N THR A 319 5.80 -21.59 -24.16
CA THR A 319 5.10 -21.46 -25.45
C THR A 319 5.13 -22.73 -26.33
N LYS A 320 5.97 -23.72 -25.99
CA LYS A 320 6.05 -25.02 -26.70
C LYS A 320 5.26 -26.12 -26.00
N LYS A 321 4.76 -25.86 -24.80
CA LYS A 321 3.94 -26.80 -24.03
C LYS A 321 2.56 -26.94 -24.65
N LYS A 322 1.86 -28.03 -24.32
CA LYS A 322 0.54 -28.31 -24.89
C LYS A 322 -0.50 -27.31 -24.35
N GLU A 323 -0.36 -26.98 -23.08
CA GLU A 323 -1.19 -26.08 -22.29
C GLU A 323 -1.25 -24.68 -22.94
N PHE A 324 -0.18 -24.24 -23.59
CA PHE A 324 -0.13 -22.99 -24.35
C PHE A 324 -0.99 -23.00 -25.63
N LEU A 325 -1.01 -24.13 -26.34
CA LEU A 325 -1.65 -24.27 -27.67
C LEU A 325 -3.10 -24.78 -27.58
N GLU A 326 -3.38 -25.62 -26.59
CA GLU A 326 -4.66 -26.24 -26.34
C GLU A 326 -5.04 -26.05 -24.86
N PRO A 327 -5.31 -24.80 -24.43
CA PRO A 327 -5.63 -24.52 -23.05
C PRO A 327 -7.01 -25.08 -22.66
N GLU A 328 -7.16 -25.42 -21.38
CA GLU A 328 -8.47 -25.67 -20.78
C GLU A 328 -9.22 -24.33 -20.57
N SER A 329 -10.55 -24.39 -20.47
CA SER A 329 -11.33 -23.18 -20.15
C SER A 329 -10.98 -22.68 -18.76
N TRP A 330 -10.75 -21.37 -18.62
CA TRP A 330 -10.55 -20.75 -17.32
C TRP A 330 -11.87 -20.70 -16.52
N GLU A 331 -11.81 -21.17 -15.27
CA GLU A 331 -12.94 -21.11 -14.33
C GLU A 331 -12.84 -19.83 -13.48
N THR A 332 -13.78 -18.92 -13.71
CA THR A 332 -13.89 -17.64 -12.98
C THR A 332 -14.30 -17.85 -11.53
N LEU A 333 -14.07 -16.84 -10.69
CA LEU A 333 -14.48 -16.82 -9.29
C LEU A 333 -15.98 -17.10 -9.09
N GLU A 334 -16.85 -16.69 -10.04
CA GLU A 334 -18.28 -16.99 -9.96
C GLU A 334 -18.57 -18.51 -9.95
N GLN A 335 -17.75 -19.28 -10.66
CA GLN A 335 -17.90 -20.74 -10.78
C GLN A 335 -17.24 -21.48 -9.61
N ASN A 336 -16.27 -20.86 -8.93
CA ASN A 336 -15.50 -21.46 -7.86
C ASN A 336 -15.61 -20.63 -6.56
N GLN A 337 -16.53 -21.02 -5.68
CA GLN A 337 -16.75 -20.34 -4.41
C GLN A 337 -15.48 -20.30 -3.54
N ALA A 338 -15.15 -19.12 -3.02
CA ALA A 338 -13.96 -18.92 -2.19
C ALA A 338 -14.03 -19.60 -0.81
N TYR A 339 -15.23 -19.87 -0.29
CA TYR A 339 -15.45 -20.46 1.03
C TYR A 339 -16.53 -21.54 1.02
N THR A 340 -16.49 -22.39 2.04
CA THR A 340 -17.47 -23.44 2.31
C THR A 340 -18.57 -22.96 3.26
N ASP A 341 -19.74 -23.60 3.21
CA ASP A 341 -20.85 -23.31 4.14
C ASP A 341 -20.45 -23.43 5.62
N GLU A 342 -19.50 -24.33 5.94
CA GLU A 342 -18.99 -24.51 7.29
C GLU A 342 -18.13 -23.31 7.73
N GLU A 343 -17.22 -22.83 6.87
CA GLU A 343 -16.42 -21.64 7.13
C GLU A 343 -17.31 -20.40 7.33
N MET A 344 -18.37 -20.25 6.52
CA MET A 344 -19.34 -19.18 6.68
C MET A 344 -20.03 -19.22 8.05
N ARG A 345 -20.42 -20.41 8.52
CA ARG A 345 -21.03 -20.57 9.84
C ARG A 345 -20.06 -20.18 10.95
N GLU A 346 -18.82 -20.67 10.90
CA GLU A 346 -17.80 -20.32 11.88
C GLU A 346 -17.51 -18.81 11.90
N PHE A 347 -17.54 -18.16 10.74
CA PHE A 347 -17.38 -16.72 10.58
C PHE A 347 -18.54 -15.94 11.21
N GLU A 348 -19.80 -16.31 10.93
CA GLU A 348 -20.98 -15.69 11.56
C GLU A 348 -20.97 -15.87 13.09
N GLU A 349 -20.55 -17.04 13.60
CA GLU A 349 -20.39 -17.28 15.03
C GLU A 349 -19.27 -16.44 15.66
N HIS A 350 -18.19 -16.19 14.92
CA HIS A 350 -17.13 -15.28 15.35
C HIS A 350 -17.63 -13.83 15.42
N LEU A 351 -18.30 -13.33 14.38
CA LEU A 351 -18.88 -11.99 14.35
C LEU A 351 -19.87 -11.77 15.49
N ALA A 352 -20.77 -12.75 15.73
CA ALA A 352 -21.75 -12.65 16.81
C ALA A 352 -21.11 -12.63 18.21
N ARG A 353 -19.93 -13.24 18.39
CA ARG A 353 -19.16 -13.15 19.63
C ARG A 353 -18.49 -11.79 19.77
N GLU A 354 -17.86 -11.32 18.71
CA GLU A 354 -17.19 -10.01 18.67
C GLU A 354 -18.18 -8.86 18.91
N GLU A 355 -19.37 -8.91 18.31
CA GLU A 355 -20.43 -7.94 18.54
C GLU A 355 -20.87 -7.89 20.00
N LYS A 356 -21.00 -9.06 20.66
CA LYS A 356 -21.32 -9.13 22.10
C LYS A 356 -20.23 -8.51 22.96
N ASP A 357 -18.96 -8.79 22.64
CA ASP A 357 -17.82 -8.22 23.36
C ASP A 357 -17.74 -6.70 23.17
N LEU A 358 -18.00 -6.20 21.96
CA LEU A 358 -18.05 -4.76 21.65
C LEU A 358 -19.22 -4.07 22.36
N ASN A 359 -20.40 -4.69 22.38
CA ASN A 359 -21.55 -4.19 23.12
C ASN A 359 -21.27 -4.10 24.62
N GLN A 360 -20.63 -5.13 25.19
CA GLN A 360 -20.22 -5.11 26.60
C GLN A 360 -19.19 -4.00 26.88
N LYS A 361 -18.17 -3.84 26.03
CA LYS A 361 -17.19 -2.74 26.13
C LYS A 361 -17.87 -1.38 26.03
N THR A 362 -18.85 -1.22 25.16
CA THR A 362 -19.61 0.03 24.97
C THR A 362 -20.41 0.38 26.22
N ILE A 363 -21.09 -0.60 26.81
CA ILE A 363 -21.82 -0.44 28.07
C ILE A 363 -20.86 -0.02 29.20
N ASP A 364 -19.69 -0.65 29.29
CA ASP A 364 -18.72 -0.34 30.34
C ASP A 364 -18.05 1.02 30.13
N LEU A 365 -17.78 1.43 28.89
CA LEU A 365 -17.32 2.79 28.56
C LEU A 365 -18.38 3.84 28.91
N GLN A 366 -19.66 3.56 28.66
CA GLN A 366 -20.74 4.46 29.02
C GLN A 366 -20.82 4.66 30.54
N LYS A 367 -20.70 3.58 31.33
CA LYS A 367 -20.61 3.67 32.79
C LYS A 367 -19.39 4.48 33.25
N GLN A 368 -18.22 4.27 32.64
CA GLN A 368 -17.00 5.04 32.95
C GLN A 368 -17.20 6.53 32.66
N LYS A 369 -17.86 6.87 31.55
CA LYS A 369 -18.18 8.24 31.18
C LYS A 369 -19.09 8.90 32.22
N GLU A 370 -20.17 8.22 32.63
CA GLU A 370 -21.08 8.71 33.67
C GLU A 370 -20.37 8.90 35.03
N GLU A 371 -19.44 8.01 35.38
CA GLU A 371 -18.65 8.13 36.60
C GLU A 371 -17.70 9.34 36.56
N LEU A 372 -17.00 9.54 35.45
CA LEU A 372 -16.13 10.70 35.23
C LEU A 372 -16.91 12.02 35.27
N GLU A 373 -18.12 12.05 34.70
CA GLU A 373 -19.00 13.22 34.75
C GLU A 373 -19.38 13.57 36.19
N ARG A 374 -19.76 12.56 37.01
CA ARG A 374 -20.02 12.75 38.44
C ARG A 374 -18.79 13.25 39.20
N GLN A 375 -17.60 12.72 38.92
CA GLN A 375 -16.36 13.18 39.55
C GLN A 375 -16.05 14.64 39.16
N GLN A 376 -16.28 15.01 37.90
CA GLN A 376 -16.09 16.38 37.42
C GLN A 376 -17.05 17.36 38.10
N GLU A 377 -18.32 16.99 38.28
CA GLU A 377 -19.30 17.78 39.03
C GLU A 377 -18.87 17.97 40.49
N GLN A 378 -18.42 16.92 41.16
CA GLN A 378 -17.90 17.00 42.54
C GLN A 378 -16.67 17.91 42.64
N LEU A 379 -15.73 17.81 41.71
CA LEU A 379 -14.54 18.65 41.67
C LEU A 379 -14.90 20.13 41.44
N ASN A 380 -15.87 20.40 40.54
CA ASN A 380 -16.36 21.75 40.29
C ASN A 380 -17.06 22.34 41.53
N ALA A 381 -17.84 21.54 42.26
CA ALA A 381 -18.46 21.96 43.52
C ALA A 381 -17.41 22.28 44.59
N GLN A 382 -16.41 21.42 44.79
CA GLN A 382 -15.30 21.68 45.72
C GLN A 382 -14.51 22.95 45.35
N LYS A 383 -14.27 23.18 44.05
CA LYS A 383 -13.60 24.39 43.57
C LYS A 383 -14.40 25.64 43.89
N LEU A 384 -15.73 25.60 43.74
CA LEU A 384 -16.61 26.72 44.07
C LEU A 384 -16.61 26.99 45.58
N GLU A 385 -16.70 25.96 46.42
CA GLU A 385 -16.62 26.10 47.88
C GLU A 385 -15.28 26.72 48.32
N LEU A 386 -14.17 26.24 47.74
CA LEU A 386 -12.84 26.79 48.03
C LEU A 386 -12.74 28.26 47.63
N GLN A 387 -13.28 28.63 46.46
CA GLN A 387 -13.28 30.02 45.99
C GLN A 387 -14.09 30.93 46.92
N GLN A 388 -15.26 30.47 47.38
CA GLN A 388 -16.07 31.19 48.37
C GLN A 388 -15.32 31.36 49.71
N ALA A 389 -14.62 30.32 50.17
CA ALA A 389 -13.82 30.39 51.39
C ALA A 389 -12.65 31.38 51.29
N VAL A 390 -11.97 31.43 50.13
CA VAL A 390 -10.91 32.40 49.86
C VAL A 390 -11.46 33.83 49.87
N GLU A 391 -12.57 34.10 49.17
CA GLU A 391 -13.22 35.42 49.18
C GLU A 391 -13.64 35.85 50.60
N HIS A 392 -14.17 34.92 51.39
CA HIS A 392 -14.54 35.18 52.78
C HIS A 392 -13.32 35.51 53.66
N MET A 393 -12.21 34.77 53.49
CA MET A 393 -10.96 35.08 54.18
C MET A 393 -10.38 36.43 53.78
N GLU A 394 -10.44 36.80 52.50
CA GLU A 394 -10.02 38.12 52.04
C GLU A 394 -10.84 39.24 52.68
N ARG A 395 -12.17 39.09 52.75
CA ARG A 395 -13.05 40.05 53.44
C ARG A 395 -12.70 40.22 54.91
N LEU A 396 -12.44 39.11 55.63
CA LEU A 396 -12.03 39.14 57.03
C LEU A 396 -10.66 39.83 57.22
N LYS A 397 -9.73 39.63 56.29
CA LYS A 397 -8.43 40.30 56.29
C LYS A 397 -8.58 41.81 56.11
N SER A 398 -9.45 42.24 55.19
CA SER A 398 -9.76 43.64 54.94
C SER A 398 -10.40 44.33 56.15
N GLN A 399 -11.28 43.62 56.88
CA GLN A 399 -11.92 44.15 58.10
C GLN A 399 -10.96 44.23 59.31
N ARG A 400 -9.93 43.38 59.38
CA ARG A 400 -8.90 43.43 60.44
C ARG A 400 -7.82 44.48 60.20
N ALA A 401 -7.79 45.14 59.04
CA ALA A 401 -6.78 46.13 58.69
C ALA A 401 -7.14 47.58 59.10
N GLU A 402 -8.32 47.82 59.70
CA GLU A 402 -8.69 49.13 60.26
C GLU A 402 -8.44 49.17 61.78
N PRO A 403 -7.56 50.04 62.31
CA PRO A 403 -7.32 50.18 63.75
C PRO A 403 -8.39 51.06 64.41
N PRO A 404 -8.66 50.90 65.73
CA PRO A 404 -9.59 51.77 66.43
C PRO A 404 -8.97 53.16 66.64
N VAL A 405 -9.62 54.19 66.13
CA VAL A 405 -9.28 55.59 66.43
C VAL A 405 -9.92 55.94 67.78
N ASP A 406 -9.13 55.93 68.84
CA ASP A 406 -9.44 56.60 70.11
C ASP A 406 -8.82 57.99 70.08
N VAL A 407 -9.62 59.05 69.99
CA VAL A 407 -9.35 60.36 70.63
C VAL A 407 -10.66 61.12 70.88
N GLN A 408 -11.00 61.22 72.16
CA GLN A 408 -11.53 62.38 72.90
C GLN A 408 -11.87 63.67 72.12
N GLY A 409 -12.96 64.33 72.52
CA GLY A 409 -12.97 65.81 72.54
C GLY A 409 -14.24 66.52 72.07
N GLU A 410 -15.05 66.91 73.05
CA GLU A 410 -15.73 68.21 73.15
C GLU A 410 -16.83 68.66 72.15
N ARG A 411 -18.01 68.81 72.78
CA ARG A 411 -18.89 70.01 72.84
C ARG A 411 -19.84 70.35 71.68
N ARG A 412 -21.12 70.36 72.09
CA ARG A 412 -22.16 71.42 71.97
C ARG A 412 -22.46 71.92 70.54
N ARG A 413 -23.71 71.94 70.07
CA ARG A 413 -24.98 72.25 70.71
C ARG A 413 -26.11 71.53 70.00
#